data_AF-A0A3D1PJK2-F1
#
_entry.id   AF-A0A3D1PJK2-F1
#
_cell.length_a   1.000
_cell.length_b   1.000
_cell.length_c   1.000
_cell.angle_alpha   90.00
_cell.angle_beta   90.00
_cell.angle_gamma   90.00
#
_symmetry.space_group_name_H-M   'P 1'
#
loop_
_entity.id
_entity.type
_entity.pdbx_description
1 polymer ?
#
loop_
_entity_poly.entity_id
_entity_poly.type
_entity_poly.pdbx_seq_one_letter_code
_entity_poly.pdbx_strand_id
1 'polypeptide(L)'
;MDKINVNLYGGKSIFGGRETPLEAEMTYCDKYKNCSFYKQGKCFSAGRWQQNCKFGKKVRQKGYTSRALKYNDFRDKYRKDECYNKLDEPNNTIGKIEDTFVINVRYLHEKEGGGYKIETNIFSHPLIYINENDFKNELISLICDGKPRTFMDNAVIKDYQEKTVPRFLYELKTEFTDIYNRFITQYPEYREKQLNFIGRTAYIYSLRDGIELKSNYSDGAKFVKEGEYLKSTTNYNGSFMPFNAKEADIRLKIDKKMSVKITDNSMVDENTIFKD
;
A
#
# COMPACT_ATOMS: atom_id res chain seq x y z
N MET A 1 -13.11 17.60 14.94
CA MET A 1 -12.26 16.74 14.10
C MET A 1 -11.14 17.58 13.53
N ASP A 2 -9.91 17.09 13.67
CA ASP A 2 -8.72 17.80 13.18
C ASP A 2 -8.54 17.54 11.69
N LYS A 3 -8.00 18.52 10.97
CA LYS A 3 -7.65 18.36 9.55
C LYS A 3 -6.33 17.62 9.46
N ILE A 4 -6.34 16.44 8.84
CA ILE A 4 -5.17 15.56 8.81
C ILE A 4 -4.52 15.46 7.43
N ASN A 5 -5.23 15.82 6.36
CA ASN A 5 -4.69 15.83 5.01
C ASN A 5 -5.45 16.81 4.10
N VAL A 6 -4.76 17.35 3.10
CA VAL A 6 -5.33 18.13 2.00
C VAL A 6 -4.74 17.65 0.67
N ASN A 7 -5.60 17.23 -0.25
CA ASN A 7 -5.24 16.88 -1.62
C ASN A 7 -5.86 17.84 -2.62
N LEU A 8 -5.18 18.06 -3.74
CA LEU A 8 -5.67 18.84 -4.87
C LEU A 8 -5.85 17.93 -6.09
N TYR A 9 -7.02 17.98 -6.72
CA TYR A 9 -7.37 17.15 -7.87
C TYR A 9 -7.94 17.98 -9.02
N GLY A 10 -7.78 17.49 -10.26
CA GLY A 10 -8.24 18.19 -11.45
C GLY A 10 -7.29 19.29 -11.90
N GLY A 11 -7.83 20.32 -12.56
CA GLY A 11 -7.03 21.34 -13.24
C GLY A 11 -6.48 20.88 -14.59
N LYS A 12 -5.49 21.60 -15.09
CA LYS A 12 -4.90 21.35 -16.40
C LYS A 12 -4.10 20.03 -16.40
N SER A 13 -4.59 19.05 -17.17
CA SER A 13 -3.90 17.78 -17.40
C SER A 13 -2.60 17.99 -18.19
N ILE A 14 -1.53 17.32 -17.77
CA ILE A 14 -0.25 17.24 -18.52
C ILE A 14 -0.31 16.22 -19.67
N PHE A 15 -1.27 15.29 -19.65
CA PHE A 15 -1.42 14.22 -20.63
C PHE A 15 -2.54 14.49 -21.65
N GLY A 16 -3.01 15.74 -21.75
CA GLY A 16 -4.18 16.11 -22.56
C GLY A 16 -5.51 15.72 -21.90
N GLY A 17 -6.62 16.12 -22.52
CA GLY A 17 -7.99 15.87 -22.02
C GLY A 17 -8.74 17.14 -21.58
N ARG A 18 -10.05 16.99 -21.32
CA ARG A 18 -10.92 18.09 -20.89
C ARG A 18 -10.52 18.52 -19.47
N GLU A 19 -10.14 19.78 -19.33
CA GLU A 19 -9.86 20.37 -18.03
C GLU A 19 -11.10 20.35 -17.13
N THR A 20 -10.90 19.95 -15.88
CA THR A 20 -11.88 20.11 -14.80
C THR A 20 -11.45 21.21 -13.84
N PRO A 21 -12.38 21.87 -13.13
CA PRO A 21 -12.01 22.75 -12.03
C PRO A 21 -11.10 22.03 -11.03
N LEU A 22 -10.10 22.74 -10.52
CA LEU A 22 -9.27 22.26 -9.42
C LEU A 22 -10.15 22.13 -8.17
N GLU A 23 -10.12 20.97 -7.53
CA GLU A 23 -10.86 20.69 -6.30
C GLU A 23 -9.89 20.44 -5.16
N ALA A 24 -10.17 21.05 -4.00
CA ALA A 24 -9.49 20.75 -2.76
C ALA A 24 -10.30 19.72 -1.98
N GLU A 25 -9.69 18.59 -1.65
CA GLU A 25 -10.26 17.55 -0.82
C GLU A 25 -9.53 17.55 0.52
N MET A 26 -10.27 17.84 1.58
CA MET A 26 -9.74 17.90 2.95
C MET A 26 -10.26 16.71 3.75
N THR A 27 -9.35 16.01 4.40
CA THR A 27 -9.66 14.87 5.26
C THR A 27 -9.55 15.29 6.72
N TYR A 28 -10.57 14.95 7.50
CA TYR A 28 -10.66 15.24 8.92
C TYR A 28 -10.87 13.95 9.72
N CYS A 29 -10.24 13.85 10.89
CA CYS A 29 -10.38 12.73 11.81
C CYS A 29 -9.98 13.20 13.21
N ASP A 30 -10.66 12.73 14.26
CA ASP A 30 -10.31 12.94 15.67
C ASP A 30 -9.58 11.71 16.28
N LYS A 31 -9.76 10.52 15.71
CA LYS A 31 -9.11 9.28 16.16
C LYS A 31 -7.72 9.02 15.58
N TYR A 32 -7.18 9.95 14.79
CA TYR A 32 -5.97 9.73 13.99
C TYR A 32 -4.72 9.43 14.84
N LYS A 33 -4.64 9.97 16.06
CA LYS A 33 -3.52 9.73 16.99
C LYS A 33 -3.41 8.25 17.39
N ASN A 34 -4.53 7.54 17.44
CA ASN A 34 -4.64 6.12 17.80
C ASN A 34 -4.88 5.22 16.57
N CYS A 35 -4.57 5.70 15.36
CA CYS A 35 -4.75 4.97 14.11
C CYS A 35 -3.42 4.40 13.61
N SER A 36 -3.33 3.08 13.42
CA SER A 36 -2.11 2.44 12.90
C SER A 36 -1.77 2.89 11.49
N PHE A 37 -2.76 3.05 10.60
CA PHE A 37 -2.52 3.57 9.24
C PHE A 37 -1.95 4.98 9.26
N TYR A 38 -2.48 5.87 10.11
CA TYR A 38 -2.01 7.26 10.18
C TYR A 38 -0.55 7.34 10.64
N LYS A 39 -0.14 6.48 11.59
CA LYS A 39 1.26 6.38 12.03
C LYS A 39 2.21 5.97 10.89
N GLN A 40 1.69 5.29 9.86
CA GLN A 40 2.42 4.93 8.64
C GLN A 40 2.32 6.00 7.54
N GLY A 41 1.73 7.17 7.81
CA GLY A 41 1.47 8.19 6.80
C GLY A 41 0.36 7.82 5.82
N LYS A 42 -0.58 6.96 6.22
CA LYS A 42 -1.66 6.46 5.34
C LYS A 42 -3.05 6.75 5.91
N CYS A 43 -4.05 6.95 5.06
CA CYS A 43 -5.46 7.10 5.48
C CYS A 43 -6.45 6.77 4.35
N PHE A 44 -7.39 5.85 4.58
CA PHE A 44 -8.41 5.49 3.57
C PHE A 44 -9.25 6.68 3.12
N SER A 45 -9.56 7.62 4.03
CA SER A 45 -10.28 8.86 3.68
C SER A 45 -9.39 9.95 3.04
N ALA A 46 -8.09 9.71 2.83
CA ALA A 46 -7.21 10.58 2.04
C ALA A 46 -7.05 10.07 0.59
N GLY A 47 -7.35 8.79 0.36
CA GLY A 47 -7.32 8.15 -0.94
C GLY A 47 -8.50 8.47 -1.85
N ARG A 48 -8.44 8.05 -3.11
CA ARG A 48 -9.48 8.31 -4.12
C ARG A 48 -10.19 7.04 -4.60
N TRP A 49 -9.54 5.89 -4.48
CA TRP A 49 -9.95 4.66 -5.15
C TRP A 49 -10.70 3.70 -4.23
N GLN A 50 -10.37 3.73 -2.94
CA GLN A 50 -10.93 2.86 -1.92
C GLN A 50 -12.05 3.54 -1.14
N GLN A 51 -12.77 2.73 -0.37
CA GLN A 51 -13.86 3.20 0.49
C GLN A 51 -13.31 4.15 1.55
N ASN A 52 -14.08 5.19 1.88
CA ASN A 52 -13.69 6.09 2.96
C ASN A 52 -13.78 5.36 4.31
N CYS A 53 -12.87 5.69 5.23
CA CYS A 53 -12.92 5.22 6.60
C CYS A 53 -14.17 5.77 7.30
N LYS A 54 -14.89 4.94 8.08
CA LYS A 54 -16.09 5.36 8.81
C LYS A 54 -15.84 6.44 9.87
N PHE A 55 -14.61 6.52 10.37
CA PHE A 55 -14.20 7.52 11.36
C PHE A 55 -13.68 8.81 10.71
N GLY A 56 -13.38 8.79 9.41
CA GLY A 56 -12.84 9.94 8.69
C GLY A 56 -13.93 10.69 7.96
N LYS A 57 -13.90 12.03 8.03
CA LYS A 57 -14.77 12.90 7.23
C LYS A 57 -13.98 13.51 6.08
N LYS A 58 -14.58 13.47 4.89
CA LYS A 58 -14.03 14.07 3.67
C LYS A 58 -14.88 15.25 3.26
N VAL A 59 -14.25 16.41 3.05
CA VAL A 59 -14.92 17.62 2.58
C VAL A 59 -14.28 18.03 1.27
N ARG A 60 -15.10 18.31 0.27
CA ARG A 60 -14.66 18.81 -1.03
C ARG A 60 -15.02 20.26 -1.19
N GLN A 61 -14.05 21.07 -1.59
CA GLN A 61 -14.26 22.43 -2.01
C GLN A 61 -13.94 22.55 -3.50
N LYS A 62 -14.97 22.83 -4.29
CA LYS A 62 -14.82 23.10 -5.71
C LYS A 62 -14.12 24.43 -5.91
N GLY A 63 -13.02 24.42 -6.65
CA GLY A 63 -12.27 25.61 -7.03
C GLY A 63 -12.58 26.02 -8.46
N TYR A 64 -11.53 26.33 -9.21
CA TYR A 64 -11.63 27.00 -10.51
C TYR A 64 -10.84 26.25 -11.60
N THR A 65 -11.14 26.52 -12.87
CA THR A 65 -10.27 26.10 -13.98
C THR A 65 -9.05 27.01 -14.10
N SER A 66 -7.99 26.56 -14.77
CA SER A 66 -6.71 27.26 -14.91
C SER A 66 -6.79 28.64 -15.56
N ARG A 67 -7.87 28.92 -16.31
CA ARG A 67 -8.13 30.22 -16.94
C ARG A 67 -8.72 31.26 -15.99
N ALA A 68 -9.26 30.84 -14.85
CA ALA A 68 -9.86 31.76 -13.90
C ALA A 68 -8.79 32.53 -13.11
N LEU A 69 -9.02 33.83 -12.88
CA LEU A 69 -8.09 34.68 -12.13
C LEU A 69 -7.77 34.12 -10.72
N LYS A 70 -8.76 33.56 -10.04
CA LYS A 70 -8.64 33.00 -8.68
C LYS A 70 -7.99 31.60 -8.62
N TYR A 71 -7.59 31.03 -9.76
CA TYR A 71 -7.05 29.66 -9.81
C TYR A 71 -5.76 29.52 -8.99
N ASN A 72 -4.79 30.42 -9.21
CA ASN A 72 -3.50 30.35 -8.52
C ASN A 72 -3.66 30.61 -7.03
N ASP A 73 -4.48 31.60 -6.63
CA ASP A 73 -4.77 31.88 -5.23
C ASP A 73 -5.39 30.66 -4.53
N PHE A 74 -6.36 30.01 -5.18
CA PHE A 74 -6.98 28.80 -4.66
C PHE A 74 -5.95 27.66 -4.52
N ARG A 75 -5.16 27.40 -5.56
CA ARG A 75 -4.14 26.35 -5.54
C ARG A 75 -3.10 26.60 -4.45
N ASP A 76 -2.60 27.82 -4.36
CA ASP A 76 -1.51 28.17 -3.45
C ASP A 76 -1.97 28.20 -2.00
N LYS A 77 -3.24 28.56 -1.73
CA LYS A 77 -3.86 28.42 -0.41
C LYS A 77 -3.74 26.99 0.14
N TYR A 78 -4.06 25.98 -0.67
CA TYR A 78 -4.03 24.58 -0.21
C TYR A 78 -2.65 23.94 -0.33
N ARG A 79 -1.78 24.39 -1.25
CA ARG A 79 -0.39 23.90 -1.31
C ARG A 79 0.46 24.36 -0.13
N LYS A 80 0.15 25.53 0.42
CA LYS A 80 0.80 26.07 1.63
C LYS A 80 0.17 25.55 2.93
N ASP A 81 -0.89 24.74 2.82
CA ASP A 81 -1.53 24.14 3.98
C ASP A 81 -0.54 23.19 4.66
N GLU A 82 -0.46 23.27 5.99
CA GLU A 82 0.43 22.41 6.77
C GLU A 82 0.13 20.93 6.57
N CYS A 83 -1.09 20.57 6.18
CA CYS A 83 -1.51 19.19 5.95
C CYS A 83 -1.52 18.81 4.47
N TYR A 84 -0.90 19.60 3.59
CA TYR A 84 -0.88 19.33 2.16
C TYR A 84 -0.13 18.03 1.82
N ASN A 85 -0.83 17.10 1.17
CA ASN A 85 -0.31 15.85 0.62
C ASN A 85 0.57 15.06 1.61
N LYS A 86 0.14 14.98 2.87
CA LYS A 86 0.85 14.28 3.94
C LYS A 86 0.53 12.79 4.01
N LEU A 87 -0.61 12.37 3.45
CA LEU A 87 -1.12 11.01 3.60
C LEU A 87 -1.39 10.35 2.26
N ASP A 88 -0.97 9.09 2.16
CA ASP A 88 -1.28 8.21 1.03
C ASP A 88 -2.49 7.32 1.30
N GLU A 89 -3.04 6.72 0.25
CA GLU A 89 -4.11 5.72 0.36
C GLU A 89 -3.53 4.39 0.86
N PRO A 90 -4.05 3.79 1.95
CA PRO A 90 -3.54 2.52 2.44
C PRO A 90 -3.87 1.37 1.50
N ASN A 91 -2.96 0.43 1.41
CA ASN A 91 -3.16 -0.85 0.75
C ASN A 91 -3.07 -2.03 1.74
N ASN A 92 -2.81 -1.73 3.01
CA ASN A 92 -2.75 -2.69 4.10
C ASN A 92 -4.07 -3.47 4.18
N THR A 93 -3.99 -4.75 4.55
CA THR A 93 -5.13 -5.65 4.75
C THR A 93 -5.71 -5.56 6.16
N ILE A 94 -4.93 -5.11 7.14
CA ILE A 94 -5.39 -4.90 8.52
C ILE A 94 -4.75 -3.65 9.12
N GLY A 95 -5.48 -3.01 10.03
CA GLY A 95 -4.96 -2.03 10.97
C GLY A 95 -5.91 -1.83 12.14
N LYS A 96 -5.56 -0.95 13.06
CA LYS A 96 -6.34 -0.67 14.27
C LYS A 96 -6.57 0.83 14.44
N ILE A 97 -7.78 1.19 14.86
CA ILE A 97 -8.17 2.55 15.24
C ILE A 97 -8.83 2.45 16.61
N GLU A 98 -8.15 2.91 17.65
CA GLU A 98 -8.55 2.70 19.05
C GLU A 98 -8.79 1.20 19.32
N ASP A 99 -10.01 0.80 19.69
CA ASP A 99 -10.40 -0.58 20.03
C ASP A 99 -11.07 -1.30 18.85
N THR A 100 -10.90 -0.79 17.62
CA THR A 100 -11.52 -1.35 16.42
C THR A 100 -10.46 -1.78 15.41
N PHE A 101 -10.47 -3.05 15.03
CA PHE A 101 -9.76 -3.53 13.86
C PHE A 101 -10.48 -3.13 12.59
N VAL A 102 -9.71 -2.65 11.61
CA VAL A 102 -10.18 -2.33 10.27
C VAL A 102 -9.56 -3.33 9.32
N ILE A 103 -10.40 -4.14 8.69
CA ILE A 103 -9.99 -5.21 7.78
C ILE A 103 -10.33 -4.79 6.35
N ASN A 104 -9.29 -4.70 5.53
CA ASN A 104 -9.34 -4.40 4.11
C ASN A 104 -9.01 -5.66 3.30
N VAL A 105 -9.81 -6.70 3.51
CA VAL A 105 -9.71 -7.97 2.78
C VAL A 105 -10.87 -8.00 1.79
N ARG A 106 -10.53 -7.92 0.50
CA ARG A 106 -11.47 -7.70 -0.61
C ARG A 106 -12.72 -8.61 -0.58
N TYR A 107 -12.55 -9.87 -0.20
CA TYR A 107 -13.58 -10.91 -0.25
C TYR A 107 -14.23 -11.18 1.10
N LEU A 108 -13.87 -10.43 2.15
CA LEU A 108 -14.46 -10.56 3.47
C LEU A 108 -15.73 -9.71 3.57
N HIS A 109 -16.82 -10.35 3.97
CA HIS A 109 -18.13 -9.72 4.09
C HIS A 109 -18.80 -10.09 5.42
N GLU A 110 -19.56 -9.15 5.96
CA GLU A 110 -20.52 -9.42 7.04
C GLU A 110 -21.71 -10.21 6.50
N LYS A 111 -22.20 -11.18 7.28
CA LYS A 111 -23.43 -11.92 6.98
C LYS A 111 -24.63 -11.17 7.52
N GLU A 112 -25.76 -11.27 6.81
CA GLU A 112 -27.06 -10.96 7.39
C GLU A 112 -27.29 -11.87 8.61
N GLY A 113 -27.64 -11.27 9.76
CA GLY A 113 -27.78 -12.00 11.03
C GLY A 113 -26.48 -12.17 11.84
N GLY A 114 -25.35 -11.64 11.37
CA GLY A 114 -24.10 -11.57 12.12
C GLY A 114 -23.04 -12.60 11.71
N GLY A 115 -21.79 -12.29 12.06
CA GLY A 115 -20.61 -13.05 11.64
C GLY A 115 -20.12 -12.71 10.23
N TYR A 116 -19.17 -13.49 9.73
CA TYR A 116 -18.43 -13.18 8.51
C TYR A 116 -18.39 -14.35 7.53
N LYS A 117 -18.17 -14.05 6.25
CA LYS A 117 -17.91 -15.01 5.17
C LYS A 117 -16.87 -14.48 4.19
N ILE A 118 -16.22 -15.42 3.50
CA ILE A 118 -15.42 -15.13 2.31
C ILE A 118 -16.25 -15.44 1.07
N GLU A 119 -16.58 -14.42 0.29
CA GLU A 119 -17.29 -14.58 -0.97
C GLU A 119 -16.87 -13.51 -1.97
N THR A 120 -17.10 -13.78 -3.25
CA THR A 120 -16.92 -12.76 -4.28
C THR A 120 -18.19 -11.95 -4.36
N ASN A 121 -18.08 -10.62 -4.33
CA ASN A 121 -19.19 -9.70 -4.55
C ASN A 121 -18.82 -8.73 -5.68
N ILE A 122 -19.72 -8.51 -6.64
CA ILE A 122 -19.50 -7.59 -7.78
C ILE A 122 -19.63 -6.14 -7.33
N PHE A 123 -20.41 -5.87 -6.28
CA PHE A 123 -20.91 -4.54 -5.96
C PHE A 123 -20.20 -3.85 -4.80
N SER A 124 -19.41 -4.57 -3.99
CA SER A 124 -18.71 -3.93 -2.87
C SER A 124 -17.43 -4.64 -2.47
N HIS A 125 -16.45 -3.83 -2.09
CA HIS A 125 -15.24 -4.25 -1.36
C HIS A 125 -15.19 -3.40 -0.08
N PRO A 126 -16.02 -3.74 0.92
CA PRO A 126 -16.18 -2.91 2.10
C PRO A 126 -14.95 -2.99 3.00
N LEU A 127 -14.65 -1.88 3.70
CA LEU A 127 -13.83 -1.95 4.89
C LEU A 127 -14.68 -2.55 6.01
N ILE A 128 -14.21 -3.64 6.61
CA ILE A 128 -14.89 -4.31 7.72
C ILE A 128 -14.32 -3.79 9.03
N TYR A 129 -15.20 -3.57 10.02
CA TYR A 129 -14.83 -3.00 11.31
C TYR A 129 -15.21 -3.96 12.42
N ILE A 130 -14.23 -4.52 13.12
CA ILE A 130 -14.44 -5.51 14.19
C ILE A 130 -13.95 -4.92 15.50
N ASN A 131 -14.77 -4.99 16.55
CA ASN A 131 -14.32 -4.63 17.90
C ASN A 131 -13.21 -5.59 18.34
N GLU A 132 -12.19 -5.11 19.05
CA GLU A 132 -11.07 -5.93 19.50
C GLU A 132 -11.49 -7.20 20.25
N ASN A 133 -12.56 -7.14 21.04
CA ASN A 133 -13.08 -8.31 21.77
C ASN A 133 -13.71 -9.37 20.86
N ASP A 134 -14.15 -8.97 19.67
CA ASP A 134 -14.76 -9.84 18.66
C ASP A 134 -13.74 -10.31 17.61
N PHE A 135 -12.51 -9.78 17.63
CA PHE A 135 -11.44 -10.17 16.72
C PHE A 135 -10.75 -11.45 17.20
N LYS A 136 -11.40 -12.58 16.93
CA LYS A 136 -10.99 -13.91 17.42
C LYS A 136 -10.24 -14.72 16.36
N ASN A 137 -9.52 -15.75 16.81
CA ASN A 137 -8.72 -16.60 15.95
C ASN A 137 -9.55 -17.33 14.88
N GLU A 138 -10.83 -17.63 15.15
CA GLU A 138 -11.74 -18.26 14.18
C GLU A 138 -11.98 -17.36 12.96
N LEU A 139 -12.02 -16.03 13.15
CA LEU A 139 -12.13 -15.08 12.05
C LEU A 139 -10.83 -15.01 11.23
N ILE A 140 -9.68 -15.09 11.89
CA ILE A 140 -8.37 -15.14 11.21
C ILE A 140 -8.28 -16.41 10.37
N SER A 141 -8.66 -17.57 10.92
CA SER A 141 -8.72 -18.85 10.18
C SER A 141 -9.69 -18.77 9.00
N LEU A 142 -10.89 -18.19 9.17
CA LEU A 142 -11.85 -17.97 8.08
C LEU A 142 -11.23 -17.18 6.92
N ILE A 143 -10.50 -16.10 7.22
CA ILE A 143 -9.78 -15.30 6.22
C ILE A 143 -8.72 -16.17 5.53
N CYS A 144 -7.89 -16.87 6.31
CA CYS A 144 -6.79 -17.67 5.80
C CYS A 144 -7.23 -18.87 4.94
N ASP A 145 -8.39 -19.45 5.20
CA ASP A 145 -8.92 -20.62 4.49
C ASP A 145 -9.86 -20.28 3.34
N GLY A 146 -10.25 -19.01 3.25
CA GLY A 146 -11.13 -18.50 2.21
C GLY A 146 -10.67 -18.88 0.80
N LYS A 147 -11.60 -19.37 -0.02
CA LYS A 147 -11.36 -19.69 -1.43
C LYS A 147 -12.40 -18.96 -2.29
N PRO A 148 -12.29 -17.63 -2.41
CA PRO A 148 -13.24 -16.87 -3.21
C PRO A 148 -13.18 -17.34 -4.67
N ARG A 149 -14.33 -17.33 -5.34
CA ARG A 149 -14.49 -17.86 -6.71
C ARG A 149 -14.97 -16.79 -7.66
N THR A 150 -14.45 -16.77 -8.87
CA THR A 150 -14.90 -15.86 -9.93
C THR A 150 -16.38 -16.09 -10.26
N PHE A 151 -17.07 -15.04 -10.69
CA PHE A 151 -18.49 -15.16 -11.05
C PHE A 151 -18.74 -15.92 -12.36
N MET A 152 -17.85 -15.77 -13.34
CA MET A 152 -18.12 -16.22 -14.71
C MET A 152 -17.92 -17.73 -14.87
N ASP A 153 -16.84 -18.28 -14.30
CA ASP A 153 -16.42 -19.68 -14.46
C ASP A 153 -16.31 -20.44 -13.12
N ASN A 154 -16.69 -19.80 -12.01
CA ASN A 154 -16.61 -20.37 -10.66
C ASN A 154 -15.21 -20.89 -10.29
N ALA A 155 -14.18 -20.36 -10.94
CA ALA A 155 -12.79 -20.72 -10.71
C ALA A 155 -12.27 -20.08 -9.42
N VAL A 156 -11.43 -20.81 -8.69
CA VAL A 156 -10.81 -20.29 -7.46
C VAL A 156 -9.87 -19.14 -7.83
N ILE A 157 -10.02 -18.01 -7.14
CA ILE A 157 -9.15 -16.85 -7.29
C ILE A 157 -7.84 -17.13 -6.55
N LYS A 158 -6.86 -17.69 -7.27
CA LYS A 158 -5.56 -18.12 -6.70
C LYS A 158 -4.81 -16.98 -6.02
N ASP A 159 -4.87 -15.78 -6.60
CA ASP A 159 -4.25 -14.56 -6.07
C ASP A 159 -4.62 -14.27 -4.60
N TYR A 160 -5.80 -14.70 -4.15
CA TYR A 160 -6.19 -14.55 -2.75
C TYR A 160 -5.27 -15.34 -1.82
N GLN A 161 -5.07 -16.63 -2.10
CA GLN A 161 -4.21 -17.50 -1.30
C GLN A 161 -2.72 -17.22 -1.53
N GLU A 162 -2.34 -16.80 -2.74
CA GLU A 162 -0.93 -16.58 -3.09
C GLU A 162 -0.39 -15.21 -2.65
N LYS A 163 -1.26 -14.21 -2.49
CA LYS A 163 -0.85 -12.81 -2.19
C LYS A 163 -1.58 -12.23 -0.98
N THR A 164 -2.91 -12.33 -0.93
CA THR A 164 -3.71 -11.66 0.12
C THR A 164 -3.52 -12.30 1.49
N VAL A 165 -3.64 -13.63 1.58
CA VAL A 165 -3.47 -14.36 2.85
C VAL A 165 -2.05 -14.23 3.42
N PRO A 166 -0.96 -14.41 2.64
CA PRO A 166 0.40 -14.20 3.15
C PRO A 166 0.62 -12.77 3.63
N ARG A 167 0.08 -11.77 2.93
CA ARG A 167 0.16 -10.37 3.34
C ARG A 167 -0.58 -10.11 4.65
N PHE A 168 -1.79 -10.64 4.81
CA PHE A 168 -2.57 -10.51 6.03
C PHE A 168 -1.87 -11.13 7.24
N LEU A 169 -1.30 -12.33 7.08
CA LEU A 169 -0.49 -12.97 8.13
C LEU A 169 0.79 -12.19 8.45
N TYR A 170 1.43 -11.58 7.45
CA TYR A 170 2.60 -10.72 7.67
C TYR A 170 2.27 -9.49 8.50
N GLU A 171 1.20 -8.77 8.14
CA GLU A 171 0.77 -7.56 8.85
C GLU A 171 0.31 -7.90 10.28
N LEU A 172 -0.36 -9.04 10.49
CA LEU A 172 -0.63 -9.56 11.84
C LEU A 172 0.66 -9.83 12.62
N LYS A 173 1.65 -10.51 12.01
CA LYS A 173 2.91 -10.83 12.68
C LYS A 173 3.71 -9.58 13.08
N THR A 174 3.73 -8.57 12.21
CA THR A 174 4.57 -7.38 12.36
C THR A 174 3.91 -6.26 13.16
N GLU A 175 2.60 -6.03 12.98
CA GLU A 175 1.88 -4.94 13.65
C GLU A 175 1.10 -5.41 14.89
N PHE A 176 0.73 -6.69 14.95
CA PHE A 176 -0.16 -7.24 15.99
C PHE A 176 0.38 -8.57 16.54
N THR A 177 1.67 -8.60 16.88
CA THR A 177 2.43 -9.81 17.20
C THR A 177 1.77 -10.70 18.26
N ASP A 178 1.15 -10.12 19.30
CA ASP A 178 0.46 -10.90 20.33
C ASP A 178 -0.74 -11.68 19.78
N ILE A 179 -1.49 -11.08 18.84
CA ILE A 179 -2.63 -11.74 18.18
C ILE A 179 -2.10 -12.86 17.28
N TYR A 180 -1.08 -12.57 16.48
CA TYR A 180 -0.44 -13.57 15.63
C TYR A 180 0.06 -14.77 16.44
N ASN A 181 0.75 -14.54 17.56
CA ASN A 181 1.28 -15.60 18.42
C ASN A 181 0.17 -16.47 19.02
N ARG A 182 -0.93 -15.87 19.49
CA ARG A 182 -2.11 -16.63 19.94
C ARG A 182 -2.71 -17.45 18.81
N PHE A 183 -2.81 -16.88 17.61
CA PHE A 183 -3.35 -17.54 16.44
C PHE A 183 -2.51 -18.77 16.03
N ILE A 184 -1.19 -18.63 15.84
CA ILE A 184 -0.33 -19.76 15.43
C ILE A 184 -0.11 -20.81 16.53
N THR A 185 -0.44 -20.49 17.78
CA THR A 185 -0.44 -21.47 18.87
C THR A 185 -1.65 -22.39 18.76
N GLN A 186 -2.81 -21.83 18.40
CA GLN A 186 -4.04 -22.59 18.18
C GLN A 186 -4.08 -23.28 16.81
N TYR A 187 -3.51 -22.65 15.78
CA TYR A 187 -3.48 -23.11 14.39
C TYR A 187 -2.04 -23.15 13.85
N PRO A 188 -1.23 -24.13 14.27
CA PRO A 188 0.20 -24.19 13.95
C PRO A 188 0.51 -24.33 12.45
N GLU A 189 -0.44 -24.83 11.64
CA GLU A 189 -0.32 -24.97 10.19
C GLU A 189 -0.09 -23.64 9.45
N TYR A 190 -0.46 -22.50 10.05
CA TYR A 190 -0.22 -21.18 9.46
C TYR A 190 1.15 -20.59 9.80
N ARG A 191 1.96 -21.25 10.65
CA ARG A 191 3.34 -20.83 10.94
C ARG A 191 4.20 -20.84 9.68
N GLU A 192 3.93 -21.77 8.77
CA GLU A 192 4.71 -22.03 7.56
C GLU A 192 4.03 -21.61 6.26
N LYS A 193 2.80 -21.05 6.28
CA LYS A 193 2.22 -20.41 5.09
C LYS A 193 3.15 -19.27 4.68
N GLN A 194 4.02 -19.55 3.72
CA GLN A 194 5.16 -18.72 3.38
C GLN A 194 4.70 -17.32 3.01
N LEU A 195 5.29 -16.35 3.70
CA LEU A 195 5.15 -14.94 3.41
C LEU A 195 5.67 -14.70 1.99
N ASN A 196 4.75 -14.47 1.06
CA ASN A 196 5.08 -14.25 -0.34
C ASN A 196 5.00 -12.75 -0.67
N PHE A 197 6.17 -12.16 -0.80
CA PHE A 197 6.38 -10.77 -1.17
C PHE A 197 6.65 -10.61 -2.67
N ILE A 198 6.76 -11.71 -3.43
CA ILE A 198 6.99 -11.67 -4.88
C ILE A 198 5.90 -10.83 -5.54
N GLY A 199 6.34 -9.82 -6.27
CA GLY A 199 5.50 -8.86 -6.97
C GLY A 199 5.22 -7.55 -6.23
N ARG A 200 5.50 -7.47 -4.91
CA ARG A 200 5.43 -6.21 -4.16
C ARG A 200 6.59 -5.30 -4.54
N THR A 201 6.42 -3.99 -4.36
CA THR A 201 7.50 -3.02 -4.57
C THR A 201 8.06 -2.60 -3.22
N ALA A 202 9.37 -2.67 -3.04
CA ALA A 202 10.06 -2.28 -1.81
C ALA A 202 11.13 -1.24 -2.08
N TYR A 203 11.41 -0.40 -1.07
CA TYR A 203 12.50 0.57 -1.17
C TYR A 203 13.84 -0.14 -1.07
N ILE A 204 14.73 0.13 -2.02
CA ILE A 204 15.99 -0.59 -2.15
C ILE A 204 16.86 -0.45 -0.90
N TYR A 205 16.85 0.72 -0.24
CA TYR A 205 17.64 0.95 0.98
C TYR A 205 17.27 0.03 2.15
N SER A 206 16.05 -0.50 2.17
CA SER A 206 15.52 -1.34 3.24
C SER A 206 15.70 -2.84 3.00
N LEU A 207 16.18 -3.23 1.81
CA LEU A 207 16.38 -4.64 1.48
C LEU A 207 17.70 -5.18 2.06
N ARG A 208 17.81 -6.50 2.14
CA ARG A 208 19.05 -7.19 2.53
C ARG A 208 20.22 -6.82 1.61
N ASP A 209 21.41 -6.80 2.17
CA ASP A 209 22.65 -6.73 1.38
C ASP A 209 22.93 -8.06 0.65
N GLY A 210 23.75 -7.99 -0.40
CA GLY A 210 24.16 -9.15 -1.19
C GLY A 210 23.12 -9.63 -2.21
N ILE A 211 21.96 -8.97 -2.28
CA ILE A 211 20.89 -9.34 -3.22
C ILE A 211 21.18 -8.80 -4.62
N GLU A 212 20.91 -9.61 -5.64
CA GLU A 212 21.00 -9.21 -7.04
C GLU A 212 19.66 -8.60 -7.50
N LEU A 213 19.72 -7.37 -8.03
CA LEU A 213 18.62 -6.61 -8.58
C LEU A 213 18.79 -6.46 -10.09
N LYS A 214 17.72 -6.69 -10.84
CA LYS A 214 17.69 -6.40 -12.28
C LYS A 214 17.23 -4.97 -12.52
N SER A 215 17.93 -4.27 -13.40
CA SER A 215 17.53 -2.95 -13.88
C SER A 215 16.27 -3.05 -14.76
N ASN A 216 15.38 -2.08 -14.64
CA ASN A 216 14.17 -1.95 -15.47
C ASN A 216 14.44 -1.28 -16.83
N TYR A 217 15.62 -0.69 -17.04
CA TYR A 217 15.88 0.25 -18.16
C TYR A 217 17.02 -0.17 -19.08
N SER A 218 17.77 -1.21 -18.72
CA SER A 218 18.93 -1.67 -19.48
C SER A 218 18.85 -3.18 -19.58
N ASP A 219 18.87 -3.69 -20.81
CA ASP A 219 18.73 -5.11 -21.11
C ASP A 219 19.78 -5.92 -20.33
N GLY A 220 19.33 -6.61 -19.29
CA GLY A 220 20.16 -7.53 -18.50
C GLY A 220 21.16 -6.90 -17.51
N ALA A 221 21.16 -5.58 -17.28
CA ALA A 221 22.06 -5.02 -16.26
C ALA A 221 21.63 -5.46 -14.86
N LYS A 222 22.58 -6.03 -14.12
CA LYS A 222 22.39 -6.57 -12.77
C LYS A 222 23.22 -5.77 -11.78
N PHE A 223 22.67 -5.57 -10.60
CA PHE A 223 23.30 -4.82 -9.52
C PHE A 223 23.23 -5.61 -8.22
N VAL A 224 24.29 -5.62 -7.44
CA VAL A 224 24.27 -6.14 -6.08
C VAL A 224 24.19 -4.98 -5.10
N LYS A 225 23.32 -5.13 -4.08
CA LYS A 225 23.26 -4.17 -2.97
C LYS A 225 24.42 -4.40 -2.00
N GLU A 226 25.19 -3.34 -1.78
CA GLU A 226 26.31 -3.27 -0.84
C GLU A 226 26.11 -2.06 0.07
N GLY A 227 25.42 -2.23 1.20
CA GLY A 227 25.09 -1.17 2.14
C GLY A 227 24.29 -0.04 1.49
N GLU A 228 24.88 1.15 1.42
CA GLU A 228 24.28 2.36 0.82
C GLU A 228 24.43 2.44 -0.71
N TYR A 229 25.00 1.42 -1.36
CA TYR A 229 25.29 1.45 -2.79
C TYR A 229 24.72 0.25 -3.54
N LEU A 230 24.43 0.47 -4.82
CA LEU A 230 24.27 -0.58 -5.81
C LEU A 230 25.52 -0.64 -6.68
N LYS A 231 26.09 -1.82 -6.85
CA LYS A 231 27.25 -2.07 -7.69
C LYS A 231 26.87 -2.97 -8.85
N SER A 232 27.19 -2.57 -10.08
CA SER A 232 26.92 -3.40 -11.25
C SER A 232 27.72 -4.70 -11.19
N THR A 233 27.07 -5.84 -11.45
CA THR A 233 27.73 -7.16 -11.63
C THR A 233 27.92 -7.53 -13.08
N THR A 234 27.24 -6.82 -13.98
CA THR A 234 27.47 -6.88 -15.42
C THR A 234 27.92 -5.51 -15.91
N ASN A 235 28.73 -5.51 -16.97
CA ASN A 235 29.16 -4.28 -17.62
C ASN A 235 27.92 -3.50 -18.09
N TYR A 236 27.70 -2.32 -17.52
CA TYR A 236 26.53 -1.52 -17.85
C TYR A 236 26.72 -0.88 -19.22
N ASN A 237 25.77 -1.13 -20.13
CA ASN A 237 25.71 -0.49 -21.43
C ASN A 237 24.41 0.32 -21.51
N GLY A 238 24.54 1.65 -21.46
CA GLY A 238 23.43 2.59 -21.59
C GLY A 238 23.48 3.33 -22.93
N SER A 239 22.33 3.80 -23.42
CA SER A 239 22.26 4.53 -24.70
C SER A 239 22.99 5.90 -24.71
N PHE A 240 23.39 6.42 -23.53
CA PHE A 240 24.00 7.74 -23.37
C PHE A 240 25.24 7.69 -22.47
N MET A 241 26.24 6.89 -22.85
CA MET A 241 27.49 6.81 -22.10
C MET A 241 28.38 8.04 -22.33
N PRO A 242 28.98 8.62 -21.28
CA PRO A 242 29.96 9.69 -21.42
C PRO A 242 31.14 9.27 -22.31
N PHE A 243 31.68 10.21 -23.08
CA PHE A 243 32.90 10.02 -23.90
C PHE A 243 32.84 8.87 -24.92
N ASN A 244 31.65 8.49 -25.38
CA ASN A 244 31.44 7.35 -26.27
C ASN A 244 31.93 6.02 -25.69
N ALA A 245 31.95 5.87 -24.35
CA ALA A 245 32.27 4.60 -23.72
C ALA A 245 31.25 3.53 -24.14
N LYS A 246 31.71 2.30 -24.38
CA LYS A 246 30.84 1.19 -24.77
C LYS A 246 30.16 0.54 -23.57
N GLU A 247 30.83 0.55 -22.43
CA GLU A 247 30.38 -0.04 -21.18
C GLU A 247 31.07 0.63 -19.99
N ALA A 248 30.52 0.49 -18.79
CA ALA A 248 31.17 0.92 -17.55
C ALA A 248 30.79 0.05 -16.35
N ASP A 249 31.69 0.02 -15.38
CA ASP A 249 31.38 -0.36 -14.01
C ASP A 249 30.67 0.79 -13.31
N ILE A 250 29.45 0.54 -12.82
CA ILE A 250 28.63 1.55 -12.19
C ILE A 250 28.48 1.25 -10.70
N ARG A 251 28.71 2.30 -9.90
CA ARG A 251 28.33 2.34 -8.49
C ARG A 251 27.34 3.47 -8.25
N LEU A 252 26.12 3.13 -7.88
CA LEU A 252 25.05 4.09 -7.60
C LEU A 252 24.86 4.22 -6.09
N LYS A 253 24.79 5.45 -5.58
CA LYS A 253 24.34 5.69 -4.21
C LYS A 253 22.82 5.49 -4.14
N ILE A 254 22.37 4.68 -3.19
CA ILE A 254 20.95 4.40 -3.00
C ILE A 254 20.28 5.64 -2.41
N ASP A 255 19.24 6.13 -3.09
CA ASP A 255 18.37 7.17 -2.56
C ASP A 255 17.11 6.59 -1.90
N LYS A 256 16.41 7.40 -1.09
CA LYS A 256 15.20 6.97 -0.36
C LYS A 256 13.97 6.74 -1.25
N LYS A 257 14.00 7.11 -2.52
CA LYS A 257 12.91 6.98 -3.50
C LYS A 257 13.12 5.77 -4.43
N MET A 258 14.34 5.26 -4.53
CA MET A 258 14.69 4.07 -5.31
C MET A 258 13.93 2.85 -4.77
N SER A 259 13.24 2.17 -5.68
CA SER A 259 12.39 1.03 -5.36
C SER A 259 12.47 -0.04 -6.42
N VAL A 260 12.31 -1.31 -6.02
CA VAL A 260 12.35 -2.47 -6.92
C VAL A 260 11.18 -3.40 -6.63
N LYS A 261 10.72 -4.11 -7.65
CA LYS A 261 9.74 -5.18 -7.51
C LYS A 261 10.44 -6.42 -6.98
N ILE A 262 9.96 -6.98 -5.87
CA ILE A 262 10.46 -8.21 -5.30
C ILE A 262 10.20 -9.35 -6.27
N THR A 263 11.25 -10.09 -6.61
CA THR A 263 11.16 -11.30 -7.46
C THR A 263 11.43 -12.58 -6.68
N ASP A 264 12.00 -12.45 -5.49
CA ASP A 264 12.35 -13.56 -4.60
C ASP A 264 12.19 -13.14 -3.13
N ASN A 265 11.62 -13.99 -2.29
CA ASN A 265 11.37 -13.68 -0.87
C ASN A 265 12.66 -13.55 -0.04
N SER A 266 13.77 -14.14 -0.48
CA SER A 266 15.08 -13.96 0.15
C SER A 266 15.59 -12.51 0.12
N MET A 267 15.04 -11.67 -0.77
CA MET A 267 15.35 -10.24 -0.85
C MET A 267 14.88 -9.45 0.39
N VAL A 268 13.93 -10.01 1.14
CA VAL A 268 13.16 -9.34 2.19
C VAL A 268 13.56 -9.87 3.56
N ASP A 269 13.55 -8.98 4.55
CA ASP A 269 13.68 -9.27 5.97
C ASP A 269 12.69 -8.45 6.80
N GLU A 270 12.80 -8.53 8.12
CA GLU A 270 12.00 -7.76 9.07
C GLU A 270 12.18 -6.23 8.96
N ASN A 271 13.27 -5.76 8.35
CA ASN A 271 13.56 -4.33 8.17
C ASN A 271 13.07 -3.78 6.83
N THR A 272 12.57 -4.65 5.95
CA THR A 272 12.14 -4.26 4.60
C THR A 272 10.91 -3.38 4.63
N ILE A 273 11.02 -2.23 3.97
CA ILE A 273 9.96 -1.22 3.84
C ILE A 273 9.39 -1.30 2.43
N PHE A 274 8.11 -1.66 2.35
CA PHE A 274 7.39 -1.71 1.09
C PHE A 274 6.86 -0.32 0.70
N LYS A 275 6.85 -0.02 -0.60
CA LYS A 275 6.33 1.23 -1.19
C LYS A 275 4.80 1.22 -1.35
N ASP A 276 4.20 0.05 -1.14
CA ASP A 276 2.85 -0.23 -1.55
C ASP A 276 1.81 0.47 -0.65
#